data_AF-Q1JM49-F1
#
_entry.id   AF-Q1JM49-F1
#
_cell.length_a   1.000
_cell.length_b   1.000
_cell.length_c   1.000
_cell.angle_alpha   90.00
_cell.angle_beta   90.00
_cell.angle_gamma   90.00
#
_symmetry.space_group_name_H-M   'P 1'
#
loop_
_entity.id
_entity.type
_entity.pdbx_description
1 polymer ?
#
loop_
_entity_poly.entity_id
_entity_poly.type
_entity_poly.pdbx_seq_one_letter_code
_entity_poly.pdbx_strand_id
1 'polypeptide(L)'
;MDFLTGDFPLVFRPMYNPHRYTISQDNQALEKVKQASYKRMDIAMTHLDGLIGDSGHVYRDQQTIADAYAYAMALWSQKTPKSYENYPHLARQTHEETFVFRKLDS
;
A
#
# COMPACT_ATOMS: atom_id res chain seq x y z
N MET A 1 13.85 -2.21 -5.61
CA MET A 1 13.73 -1.05 -4.70
C MET A 1 12.99 0.11 -5.35
N ASP A 2 13.27 0.42 -6.62
CA ASP A 2 12.66 1.54 -7.36
C ASP A 2 11.13 1.57 -7.31
N PHE A 3 10.49 0.39 -7.38
CA PHE A 3 9.03 0.28 -7.25
C PHE A 3 8.51 0.78 -5.89
N LEU A 4 9.13 0.37 -4.78
CA LEU A 4 8.67 0.71 -3.43
C LEU A 4 8.79 2.21 -3.15
N THR A 5 9.90 2.84 -3.54
CA THR A 5 10.16 4.25 -3.21
C THR A 5 9.70 5.22 -4.29
N GLY A 6 9.61 4.76 -5.55
CA GLY A 6 9.24 5.56 -6.71
C GLY A 6 7.76 5.41 -7.06
N ASP A 7 7.33 4.20 -7.42
CA ASP A 7 6.02 4.02 -8.07
C ASP A 7 4.87 3.84 -7.06
N PHE A 8 5.09 3.02 -6.03
CA PHE A 8 4.05 2.64 -5.08
C PHE A 8 3.47 3.84 -4.32
N PRO A 9 4.25 4.80 -3.77
CA PRO A 9 3.67 5.91 -3.03
C PRO A 9 2.89 6.88 -3.93
N LEU A 10 3.24 6.95 -5.22
CA LEU A 10 2.61 7.85 -6.18
C LEU A 10 1.18 7.44 -6.49
N VAL A 11 0.85 6.14 -6.48
CA VAL A 11 -0.52 5.69 -6.77
C VAL A 11 -1.52 6.08 -5.68
N PHE A 12 -1.07 6.34 -4.45
CA PHE A 12 -1.91 6.79 -3.35
C PHE A 12 -2.13 8.31 -3.30
N ARG A 13 -1.29 9.11 -3.98
CA ARG A 13 -1.37 10.58 -3.94
C ARG A 13 -2.74 11.14 -4.38
N PRO A 14 -3.42 10.65 -5.43
CA PRO A 14 -4.72 11.18 -5.83
C PRO A 14 -5.82 10.94 -4.78
N MET A 15 -5.67 9.92 -3.93
CA MET A 15 -6.61 9.64 -2.86
C MET A 15 -6.46 10.62 -1.69
N TYR A 16 -5.22 10.88 -1.28
CA TYR A 16 -4.92 11.77 -0.16
C TYR A 16 -4.90 13.26 -0.54
N ASN A 17 -4.63 13.58 -1.80
CA ASN A 17 -4.59 14.95 -2.30
C ASN A 17 -5.25 15.08 -3.69
N PRO A 18 -6.58 14.85 -3.80
CA PRO A 18 -7.29 14.83 -5.08
C PRO A 18 -7.28 16.19 -5.80
N HIS A 19 -7.16 17.29 -5.06
CA HIS A 19 -7.15 18.65 -5.62
C HIS A 19 -5.96 18.92 -6.56
N ARG A 20 -4.90 18.10 -6.52
CA ARG A 20 -3.77 18.20 -7.45
C ARG A 20 -4.03 17.58 -8.82
N TYR A 21 -5.15 16.89 -8.98
CA TYR A 21 -5.47 16.09 -10.16
C TYR A 21 -6.76 16.52 -10.86
N THR A 22 -7.34 17.65 -10.44
CA THR A 22 -8.50 18.28 -11.06
C THR A 22 -8.48 19.79 -10.80
N ILE A 23 -9.08 20.57 -11.69
CA ILE A 23 -9.28 22.01 -11.49
C ILE A 23 -10.63 22.34 -10.82
N SER A 24 -11.57 21.37 -10.80
CA SER A 24 -12.86 21.52 -10.13
C SER A 24 -12.69 21.38 -8.62
N GLN A 25 -13.37 22.25 -7.87
CA GLN A 25 -13.44 22.17 -6.39
C GLN A 25 -14.69 21.41 -5.91
N ASP A 26 -15.45 20.82 -6.83
CA ASP A 26 -16.68 20.11 -6.49
C ASP A 26 -16.35 18.79 -5.80
N ASN A 27 -17.00 18.50 -4.68
CA ASN A 27 -16.80 17.25 -3.94
C ASN A 27 -16.99 16.01 -4.82
N GLN A 28 -17.91 16.06 -5.78
CA GLN A 28 -18.13 14.98 -6.74
C GLN A 28 -16.93 14.78 -7.68
N ALA A 29 -16.29 15.86 -8.12
CA ALA A 29 -15.10 15.77 -8.96
C ALA A 29 -13.91 15.18 -8.20
N LEU A 30 -13.73 15.59 -6.94
CA LEU A 30 -12.71 15.02 -6.06
C LEU A 30 -12.93 13.54 -5.81
N GLU A 31 -14.18 13.10 -5.64
CA GLU A 31 -14.48 11.68 -5.43
C GLU A 31 -14.21 10.85 -6.70
N LYS A 32 -14.51 11.39 -7.88
CA LYS A 32 -14.15 10.73 -9.15
C LYS A 32 -12.63 10.55 -9.30
N VAL A 33 -11.83 11.51 -8.83
CA VAL A 33 -10.35 11.37 -8.81
C VAL A 33 -9.93 10.21 -7.91
N LYS A 34 -10.50 10.11 -6.70
CA LYS A 34 -10.20 8.98 -5.80
C LYS A 34 -10.60 7.64 -6.43
N GLN A 35 -11.81 7.56 -6.98
CA GLN A 35 -12.30 6.36 -7.66
C GLN A 35 -11.41 5.93 -8.82
N ALA A 36 -10.93 6.88 -9.63
CA ALA A 36 -10.01 6.60 -10.71
C ALA A 36 -8.67 6.04 -10.22
N SER A 37 -8.23 6.43 -9.02
CA SER A 37 -6.96 5.95 -8.44
C SER A 37 -7.02 4.53 -7.88
N TYR A 38 -8.19 4.04 -7.46
CA TYR A 38 -8.32 2.69 -6.86
C TYR A 38 -7.83 1.58 -7.78
N LYS A 39 -8.07 1.67 -9.09
CA LYS A 39 -7.56 0.68 -10.05
C LYS A 39 -6.03 0.64 -10.10
N ARG A 40 -5.37 1.81 -9.98
CA ARG A 40 -3.90 1.88 -9.99
C ARG A 40 -3.31 1.37 -8.67
N MET A 41 -3.98 1.65 -7.56
CA MET A 41 -3.60 1.07 -6.26
C MET A 41 -3.72 -0.44 -6.26
N ASP A 42 -4.81 -0.99 -6.80
CA ASP A 42 -5.01 -2.45 -6.87
C ASP A 42 -3.91 -3.15 -7.67
N ILE A 43 -3.49 -2.57 -8.80
CA ILE A 43 -2.36 -3.06 -9.59
C ILE A 43 -1.07 -3.03 -8.77
N ALA A 44 -0.78 -1.93 -8.08
CA ALA A 44 0.44 -1.79 -7.29
C ALA A 44 0.46 -2.74 -6.07
N MET A 45 -0.66 -2.86 -5.36
CA MET A 45 -0.83 -3.78 -4.24
C MET A 45 -0.70 -5.23 -4.69
N THR A 46 -1.29 -5.59 -5.83
CA THR A 46 -1.14 -6.93 -6.42
C THR A 46 0.31 -7.22 -6.79
N HIS A 47 1.03 -6.23 -7.35
CA HIS A 47 2.45 -6.39 -7.64
C HIS A 47 3.28 -6.58 -6.36
N LEU A 48 3.01 -5.78 -5.32
CA LEU A 48 3.70 -5.90 -4.04
C LEU A 48 3.43 -7.27 -3.37
N ASP A 49 2.19 -7.74 -3.40
CA ASP A 49 1.81 -9.07 -2.90
C ASP A 49 2.58 -10.19 -3.62
N GLY A 50 2.75 -10.07 -4.94
CA GLY A 50 3.56 -10.98 -5.73
C GLY A 50 5.06 -10.91 -5.43
N LEU A 51 5.58 -9.74 -5.07
CA LEU A 51 6.99 -9.57 -4.67
C LEU A 51 7.28 -10.22 -3.31
N ILE A 52 6.34 -10.15 -2.37
CA ILE A 52 6.45 -10.78 -1.05
C ILE A 52 6.33 -12.29 -1.16
N GLY A 53 5.35 -12.76 -1.94
CA GLY A 53 5.16 -14.17 -2.24
C GLY A 53 5.13 -15.09 -1.01
N ASP A 54 5.54 -16.33 -1.23
CA ASP A 54 5.61 -17.35 -0.17
C ASP A 54 6.75 -17.08 0.83
N SER A 55 7.82 -16.39 0.42
CA SER A 55 8.94 -16.10 1.30
C SER A 55 8.61 -15.10 2.39
N GLY A 56 7.57 -14.28 2.20
CA GLY A 56 7.14 -13.29 3.18
C GLY A 56 8.04 -12.05 3.24
N HIS A 57 9.01 -11.94 2.32
CA HIS A 57 9.97 -10.85 2.32
C HIS A 57 10.07 -10.21 0.93
N VAL A 58 10.16 -8.89 0.90
CA VAL A 58 10.20 -8.12 -0.35
C VAL A 58 11.52 -8.32 -1.11
N TYR A 59 12.62 -8.65 -0.41
CA TYR A 59 13.94 -8.71 -1.02
C TYR A 59 14.67 -10.01 -0.69
N ARG A 60 14.85 -10.86 -1.72
CA ARG A 60 15.68 -12.08 -1.68
C ARG A 60 15.42 -12.97 -0.46
N ASP A 61 14.15 -13.13 -0.08
CA ASP A 61 13.71 -14.00 1.01
C ASP A 61 14.35 -13.64 2.37
N GLN A 62 14.74 -12.37 2.55
CA GLN A 62 15.37 -11.86 3.77
C GLN A 62 14.59 -10.69 4.35
N GLN A 63 14.45 -10.68 5.67
CA GLN A 63 13.92 -9.53 6.37
C GLN A 63 14.87 -8.34 6.23
N THR A 64 14.36 -7.25 5.67
CA THR A 64 15.09 -6.01 5.46
C THR A 64 14.20 -4.81 5.78
N ILE A 65 14.77 -3.60 5.71
CA ILE A 65 13.99 -2.37 5.84
C ILE A 65 12.88 -2.23 4.77
N ALA A 66 12.98 -2.97 3.65
CA ALA A 66 11.93 -2.99 2.63
C ALA A 66 10.62 -3.56 3.17
N ASP A 67 10.68 -4.53 4.10
CA ASP A 67 9.49 -5.16 4.69
C ASP A 67 8.77 -4.19 5.62
N ALA A 68 9.52 -3.48 6.48
CA ALA A 68 8.97 -2.42 7.33
C ALA A 68 8.37 -1.27 6.48
N TYR A 69 8.99 -0.94 5.35
CA TYR A 69 8.44 0.06 4.44
C TYR A 69 7.16 -0.44 3.74
N ALA A 70 7.16 -1.69 3.23
CA ALA A 70 5.99 -2.31 2.63
C ALA A 70 4.82 -2.40 3.61
N TYR A 71 5.08 -2.74 4.88
CA TYR A 71 4.12 -2.71 5.98
C TYR A 71 3.46 -1.32 6.12
N ALA A 72 4.27 -0.27 6.28
CA ALA A 72 3.76 1.09 6.45
C ALA A 72 2.89 1.54 5.26
N MET A 73 3.30 1.15 4.06
CA MET A 73 2.58 1.47 2.82
C MET A 73 1.30 0.64 2.66
N ALA A 74 1.30 -0.63 3.07
CA ALA A 74 0.12 -1.49 3.05
C ALA A 74 -1.01 -0.92 3.93
N LEU A 75 -0.68 -0.33 5.09
CA LEU A 75 -1.66 0.31 5.97
C LEU A 75 -2.41 1.47 5.30
N TRP A 76 -1.84 2.14 4.29
CA TRP A 76 -2.53 3.22 3.57
C TRP A 76 -3.78 2.70 2.83
N SER A 77 -3.74 1.45 2.38
CA SER A 77 -4.88 0.81 1.71
C SER A 77 -6.09 0.58 2.61
N GLN A 78 -5.96 0.67 3.95
CA GLN A 78 -7.10 0.54 4.88
C GLN A 78 -8.22 1.54 4.62
N LYS A 79 -7.89 2.70 4.04
CA LYS A 79 -8.88 3.74 3.71
C LYS A 79 -9.50 3.57 2.32
N THR A 80 -9.09 2.55 1.57
CA THR A 80 -9.57 2.28 0.21
C THR A 80 -10.67 1.22 0.24
N PRO A 81 -11.46 1.05 -0.84
CA PRO A 81 -12.44 -0.04 -0.92
C PRO A 81 -11.85 -1.45 -0.80
N LYS A 82 -10.55 -1.63 -1.10
CA LYS A 82 -9.84 -2.91 -1.03
C LYS A 82 -8.57 -2.77 -0.20
N SER A 83 -8.67 -3.07 1.09
CA SER A 83 -7.55 -3.05 2.04
C SER A 83 -6.52 -4.15 1.76
N TYR A 84 -5.34 -4.03 2.38
CA TYR A 84 -4.24 -5.00 2.30
C TYR A 84 -4.65 -6.41 2.72
N GLU A 85 -5.71 -6.55 3.52
CA GLU A 85 -6.26 -7.85 3.96
C GLU A 85 -6.76 -8.70 2.78
N ASN A 86 -7.06 -8.07 1.64
CA ASN A 86 -7.51 -8.73 0.42
C ASN A 86 -6.35 -9.27 -0.45
N TYR A 87 -5.12 -9.19 0.04
CA TYR A 87 -3.90 -9.64 -0.65
C TYR A 87 -3.19 -10.62 0.29
N PRO A 88 -3.13 -11.92 -0.02
CA PRO A 88 -2.83 -12.97 0.95
C PRO A 88 -1.43 -12.88 1.56
N HIS A 89 -0.40 -12.58 0.76
CA HIS A 89 0.98 -12.49 1.25
C HIS A 89 1.20 -11.20 2.03
N LEU A 90 0.62 -10.10 1.56
CA LEU A 90 0.62 -8.82 2.26
C LEU A 90 -0.09 -8.90 3.61
N ALA A 91 -1.27 -9.54 3.67
CA ALA A 91 -2.01 -9.73 4.91
C ALA A 91 -1.21 -10.54 5.93
N ARG A 92 -0.58 -11.63 5.47
CA ARG A 92 0.29 -12.46 6.31
C ARG A 92 1.49 -11.66 6.86
N GLN A 93 2.25 -11.02 5.98
CA GLN A 93 3.41 -10.20 6.37
C GLN A 93 3.00 -9.08 7.35
N THR A 94 1.88 -8.40 7.09
CA THR A 94 1.42 -7.28 7.92
C THR A 94 0.99 -7.75 9.32
N HIS A 95 0.37 -8.92 9.44
CA HIS A 95 0.03 -9.50 10.74
C HIS A 95 1.27 -9.92 11.53
N GLU A 96 2.27 -10.50 10.86
CA GLU A 96 3.56 -10.87 11.47
C GLU A 96 4.29 -9.63 12.00
N GLU A 97 4.43 -8.58 11.19
CA GLU A 97 5.08 -7.33 11.58
C GLU A 97 4.34 -6.60 12.72
N THR A 98 3.01 -6.56 12.68
CA THR A 98 2.21 -5.96 13.77
C THR A 98 2.46 -6.64 15.11
N PHE A 99 2.70 -7.96 15.11
CA PHE A 99 3.05 -8.70 16.32
C PHE A 99 4.47 -8.37 16.82
N VAL A 100 5.42 -8.15 15.92
CA VAL A 100 6.79 -7.73 16.25
C VAL A 100 6.78 -6.34 16.90
N PHE A 101 6.12 -5.35 16.29
CA PHE A 101 6.07 -3.99 16.84
C PHE A 101 5.40 -3.95 18.22
N ARG A 102 4.31 -4.72 18.44
CA ARG A 102 3.66 -4.79 19.76
C ARG A 102 4.53 -5.38 20.87
N LYS A 103 5.49 -6.26 20.55
CA LYS A 103 6.43 -6.81 21.54
C LYS A 103 7.53 -5.84 21.94
N LEU A 104 7.81 -4.82 21.12
CA LEU A 104 8.82 -3.81 21.43
C LEU A 104 8.30 -2.74 22.40
N ASP A 105 6.97 -2.59 22.49
CA ASP A 105 6.29 -1.64 23.37
C ASP A 105 5.95 -2.22 24.77
N SER A 106 6.36 -3.46 25.06
CA SER A 106 6.12 -4.19 26.32
C SER A 106 7.41 -4.51 27.06
#